data_AF-D5MI27-F1
#
_entry.id   AF-D5MI27-F1
#
_cell.length_a   1.000
_cell.length_b   1.000
_cell.length_c   1.000
_cell.angle_alpha   90.00
_cell.angle_beta   90.00
_cell.angle_gamma   90.00
#
_symmetry.space_group_name_H-M   'P 1'
#
loop_
_entity.id
_entity.type
_entity.pdbx_description
1 polymer ?
#
loop_
_entity_poly.entity_id
_entity_poly.type
_entity_poly.pdbx_seq_one_letter_code
_entity_poly.pdbx_strand_id
1 'polypeptide(L)'
;MDLSSELLRVRTQFEEAERVTDPAKKCRALQKALDTLEVYEEDHPAMKSSEKTILGNLRRSHARRLLSQLVSMPNVEIEIWLEYILLFVFRLKDDVEHVLQQHPELRKNYAEFKEIYKKEIAAAAKELLSKQP
;
A
#
# COMPACT_ATOMS: atom_id res chain seq x y z
N MET A 1 1.94 23.79 13.70
CA MET A 1 1.44 22.47 14.16
C MET A 1 2.60 21.75 14.83
N ASP A 2 2.34 21.01 15.90
CA ASP A 2 3.36 20.22 16.59
C ASP A 2 3.51 18.85 15.89
N LEU A 3 4.74 18.35 15.74
CA LEU A 3 5.07 17.05 15.18
C LEU A 3 4.23 15.92 15.78
N SER A 4 3.94 16.00 17.09
CA SER A 4 3.11 15.01 17.78
C SER A 4 1.70 14.91 17.18
N SER A 5 1.12 16.06 16.78
CA SER A 5 -0.24 16.13 16.24
C SER A 5 -0.36 15.57 14.82
N GLU A 6 0.63 15.83 13.95
CA GLU A 6 0.65 15.29 12.58
C GLU A 6 1.01 13.81 12.57
N LEU A 7 1.95 13.37 13.43
CA LEU A 7 2.22 11.93 13.63
C LEU A 7 0.99 11.18 14.09
N LEU A 8 0.23 11.74 15.04
CA LEU A 8 -1.01 11.15 15.51
C LEU A 8 -2.03 11.06 14.37
N ARG A 9 -2.17 12.13 13.58
CA ARG A 9 -3.07 12.18 12.43
C ARG A 9 -2.73 11.12 11.37
N VAL A 10 -1.47 11.04 10.94
CA VAL A 10 -1.02 10.03 9.96
C VAL A 10 -1.28 8.63 10.50
N ARG A 11 -0.94 8.37 11.77
CA ARG A 11 -1.21 7.10 12.42
C ARG A 11 -2.70 6.75 12.41
N THR A 12 -3.55 7.68 12.79
CA THR A 12 -5.01 7.49 12.78
C THR A 12 -5.52 7.18 11.38
N GLN A 13 -5.06 7.90 10.36
CA GLN A 13 -5.48 7.64 8.97
C GLN A 13 -5.10 6.22 8.50
N PHE A 14 -3.90 5.75 8.85
CA PHE A 14 -3.54 4.39 8.52
C PHE A 14 -4.34 3.34 9.32
N GLU A 15 -4.59 3.57 10.61
CA GLU A 15 -5.44 2.69 11.43
C GLU A 15 -6.88 2.63 10.89
N GLU A 16 -7.40 3.74 10.37
CA GLU A 16 -8.69 3.79 9.68
C GLU A 16 -8.66 2.98 8.38
N ALA A 17 -7.64 3.16 7.56
CA ALA A 17 -7.47 2.43 6.30
C ALA A 17 -7.42 0.90 6.51
N GLU A 18 -6.84 0.44 7.63
CA GLU A 18 -6.81 -0.98 7.98
C GLU A 18 -8.21 -1.57 8.22
N ARG A 19 -9.11 -0.80 8.81
CA ARG A 19 -10.47 -1.23 9.14
C ARG A 19 -11.40 -1.24 7.94
N VAL A 20 -11.03 -0.57 6.85
CA VAL A 20 -11.80 -0.59 5.60
C VAL A 20 -11.74 -2.00 5.00
N THR A 21 -12.91 -2.59 4.72
CA THR A 21 -13.04 -3.91 4.12
C THR A 21 -13.14 -3.87 2.60
N ASP A 22 -13.74 -2.81 2.06
CA ASP A 22 -13.86 -2.57 0.63
C ASP A 22 -12.47 -2.28 0.01
N PRO A 23 -12.01 -3.09 -0.97
CA PRO A 23 -10.67 -2.97 -1.53
C PRO A 23 -10.37 -1.59 -2.14
N ALA A 24 -11.34 -0.98 -2.84
CA ALA A 24 -11.16 0.32 -3.48
C ALA A 24 -11.05 1.45 -2.44
N LYS A 25 -11.95 1.46 -1.45
CA LYS A 25 -11.91 2.43 -0.34
C LYS A 25 -10.66 2.26 0.50
N LYS A 26 -10.20 1.03 0.75
CA LYS A 26 -8.95 0.76 1.47
C LYS A 26 -7.76 1.34 0.70
N CYS A 27 -7.69 1.12 -0.61
CA CYS A 27 -6.61 1.64 -1.46
C CYS A 27 -6.56 3.18 -1.37
N ARG A 28 -7.70 3.86 -1.54
CA ARG A 28 -7.80 5.32 -1.43
C ARG A 28 -7.45 5.85 -0.05
N ALA A 29 -7.89 5.17 1.02
CA ALA A 29 -7.56 5.55 2.39
C ALA A 29 -6.04 5.44 2.66
N LEU A 30 -5.39 4.39 2.14
CA LEU A 30 -3.95 4.22 2.23
C LEU A 30 -3.19 5.29 1.44
N GLN A 31 -3.61 5.58 0.21
CA GLN A 31 -3.02 6.67 -0.58
C GLN A 31 -3.11 7.99 0.16
N LYS A 32 -4.27 8.34 0.73
CA LYS A 32 -4.46 9.58 1.51
C LYS A 32 -3.55 9.65 2.75
N ALA A 33 -3.35 8.53 3.45
CA ALA A 33 -2.46 8.47 4.60
C ALA A 33 -0.99 8.68 4.17
N LEU A 34 -0.59 8.08 3.05
CA LEU A 34 0.74 8.28 2.46
C LEU A 34 0.93 9.72 1.96
N ASP A 35 -0.08 10.32 1.32
CA ASP A 35 -0.01 11.70 0.85
C ASP A 35 0.19 12.67 2.03
N THR A 36 -0.55 12.45 3.12
CA THR A 36 -0.41 13.26 4.35
C THR A 36 1.00 13.12 4.93
N LEU A 37 1.55 11.92 4.91
CA LEU A 37 2.90 11.64 5.39
C LEU A 37 3.98 12.28 4.51
N GLU A 38 3.87 12.17 3.18
CA GLU A 38 4.82 12.74 2.23
C GLU A 38 4.84 14.27 2.33
N VAL A 39 3.66 14.91 2.39
CA VAL A 39 3.56 16.36 2.65
C VAL A 39 4.24 16.74 3.97
N TYR A 40 4.05 15.92 5.02
CA TYR A 40 4.70 16.17 6.31
C TYR A 40 6.24 16.07 6.21
N GLU A 41 6.77 15.08 5.50
CA GLU A 41 8.21 14.90 5.27
C GLU A 41 8.80 16.05 4.43
N GLU A 42 8.07 16.54 3.42
CA GLU A 42 8.45 17.68 2.57
C GLU A 42 8.47 19.00 3.35
N ASP A 43 7.46 19.25 4.19
CA ASP A 43 7.36 20.46 5.02
C ASP A 43 8.42 20.48 6.15
N HIS A 44 9.01 19.33 6.48
CA HIS A 44 9.95 19.18 7.60
C HIS A 44 11.29 18.54 7.16
N PRO A 45 12.07 19.17 6.27
CA PRO A 45 13.32 18.58 5.76
C PRO A 45 14.39 18.40 6.85
N ALA A 46 14.37 19.25 7.89
CA ALA A 46 15.27 19.23 9.04
C ALA A 46 14.81 18.28 10.18
N MET A 47 13.84 17.40 9.90
CA MET A 47 13.33 16.40 10.85
C MET A 47 14.45 15.51 11.41
N LYS A 48 14.39 15.24 12.72
CA LYS A 48 15.39 14.45 13.44
C LYS A 48 15.38 13.00 12.96
N SER A 49 16.51 12.32 13.10
CA SER A 49 16.65 10.90 12.73
C SER A 49 15.65 9.98 13.46
N SER A 50 15.35 10.27 14.74
CA SER A 50 14.35 9.54 15.52
C SER A 50 12.94 9.64 14.93
N GLU A 51 12.58 10.80 14.39
CA GLU A 51 11.26 11.09 13.83
C GLU A 51 11.12 10.41 12.47
N LYS A 52 12.14 10.51 11.61
CA LYS A 52 12.24 9.75 10.35
C LYS A 52 12.13 8.23 10.59
N THR A 53 12.73 7.75 11.68
CA THR A 53 12.65 6.32 12.07
C THR A 53 11.21 5.92 12.43
N ILE A 54 10.50 6.76 13.19
CA ILE A 54 9.09 6.53 13.55
C ILE A 54 8.23 6.46 12.29
N LEU A 55 8.40 7.41 11.36
CA LEU A 55 7.65 7.44 10.10
C LEU A 55 7.90 6.21 9.25
N GLY A 56 9.17 5.83 9.06
CA GLY A 56 9.51 4.60 8.33
C GLY A 56 8.93 3.35 8.98
N ASN A 57 8.93 3.27 10.32
CA ASN A 57 8.31 2.15 11.03
C ASN A 57 6.80 2.09 10.83
N LEU A 58 6.14 3.25 10.77
CA LEU A 58 4.71 3.34 10.49
C LEU A 58 4.41 2.79 9.09
N ARG A 59 5.10 3.28 8.05
CA ARG A 59 4.92 2.80 6.66
C ARG A 59 5.14 1.29 6.56
N ARG A 60 6.24 0.77 7.13
CA ARG A 60 6.55 -0.68 7.11
C ARG A 60 5.50 -1.51 7.84
N SER A 61 5.02 -1.06 8.98
CA SER A 61 3.97 -1.77 9.73
C SER A 61 2.69 -1.90 8.91
N HIS A 62 2.29 -0.83 8.23
CA HIS A 62 1.12 -0.84 7.35
C HIS A 62 1.35 -1.66 6.08
N ALA A 63 2.51 -1.56 5.44
CA ALA A 63 2.89 -2.39 4.30
C ALA A 63 2.81 -3.89 4.65
N ARG A 64 3.34 -4.28 5.82
CA ARG A 64 3.28 -5.65 6.33
C ARG A 64 1.85 -6.14 6.50
N ARG A 65 0.99 -5.35 7.14
CA ARG A 65 -0.42 -5.71 7.32
C ARG A 65 -1.15 -5.79 5.98
N LEU A 66 -0.89 -4.86 5.07
CA LEU A 66 -1.48 -4.90 3.74
C LEU A 66 -1.08 -6.18 3.00
N LEU A 67 0.21 -6.52 2.96
CA LEU A 67 0.71 -7.77 2.37
C LEU A 67 0.05 -9.03 2.97
N SER A 68 -0.28 -9.01 4.27
CA SER A 68 -1.00 -10.12 4.91
C SER A 68 -2.47 -10.22 4.47
N GLN A 69 -3.08 -9.13 4.03
CA GLN A 69 -4.49 -9.04 3.64
C GLN A 69 -4.73 -9.19 2.13
N LEU A 70 -3.73 -8.97 1.28
CA LEU A 70 -3.92 -8.93 -0.18
C LEU A 70 -4.62 -10.17 -0.74
N VAL A 71 -4.18 -11.37 -0.35
CA VAL A 71 -4.71 -12.63 -0.89
C VAL A 71 -6.09 -13.01 -0.33
N SER A 72 -6.56 -12.30 0.69
CA SER A 72 -7.88 -12.52 1.29
C SER A 72 -8.91 -11.47 0.88
N MET A 73 -8.56 -10.50 0.03
CA MET A 73 -9.50 -9.51 -0.48
C MET A 73 -10.44 -10.15 -1.51
N PRO A 74 -11.77 -10.16 -1.27
CA PRO A 74 -12.72 -10.75 -2.19
C PRO A 74 -12.99 -9.82 -3.39
N ASN A 75 -13.16 -10.41 -4.58
CA ASN A 75 -13.72 -9.77 -5.78
C ASN A 75 -13.14 -8.38 -6.12
N VAL A 76 -11.82 -8.26 -6.11
CA VAL A 76 -11.13 -7.00 -6.45
C VAL A 76 -11.12 -6.80 -7.96
N GLU A 77 -11.65 -5.67 -8.43
CA GLU A 77 -11.62 -5.28 -9.85
C GLU A 77 -10.18 -5.01 -10.32
N ILE A 78 -9.90 -5.20 -11.61
CA ILE A 78 -8.54 -5.08 -12.18
C ILE A 78 -7.96 -3.67 -11.99
N GLU A 79 -8.79 -2.63 -12.10
CA GLU A 79 -8.40 -1.24 -11.88
C GLU A 79 -7.90 -1.04 -10.45
N ILE A 80 -8.55 -1.67 -9.47
CA ILE A 80 -8.16 -1.60 -8.06
C ILE A 80 -6.88 -2.41 -7.82
N TRP A 81 -6.71 -3.55 -8.48
CA TRP A 81 -5.45 -4.29 -8.44
C TRP A 81 -4.28 -3.48 -8.99
N LEU A 82 -4.51 -2.74 -10.09
CA LEU A 82 -3.51 -1.84 -10.67
C LEU A 82 -3.09 -0.77 -9.66
N GLU A 83 -4.03 -0.13 -8.96
CA GLU A 83 -3.71 0.86 -7.93
C GLU A 83 -2.82 0.28 -6.81
N TYR A 84 -3.13 -0.91 -6.32
CA TYR A 84 -2.30 -1.58 -5.30
C TYR A 84 -0.89 -1.89 -5.80
N ILE A 85 -0.77 -2.37 -7.05
CA ILE A 85 0.53 -2.64 -7.67
C ILE A 85 1.34 -1.36 -7.78
N LEU A 86 0.75 -0.27 -8.27
CA LEU A 86 1.42 1.03 -8.38
C LEU A 86 1.89 1.52 -7.01
N LEU A 87 1.05 1.38 -5.99
CA LEU A 87 1.39 1.74 -4.62
C LEU A 87 2.59 0.94 -4.09
N PHE A 88 2.65 -0.37 -4.34
CA PHE A 88 3.79 -1.20 -3.92
C PHE A 88 5.07 -0.98 -4.71
N VAL A 89 4.98 -0.75 -6.02
CA VAL A 89 6.16 -0.65 -6.89
C VAL A 89 6.77 0.74 -6.86
N PHE A 90 5.98 1.79 -6.64
CA PHE A 90 6.47 3.17 -6.68
C PHE A 90 6.57 3.82 -5.31
N ARG A 91 5.52 3.75 -4.47
CA ARG A 91 5.48 4.50 -3.21
C ARG A 91 6.03 3.72 -2.02
N LEU A 92 5.74 2.43 -1.95
CA LEU A 92 6.13 1.56 -0.84
C LEU A 92 7.26 0.60 -1.18
N LYS A 93 7.95 0.78 -2.31
CA LYS A 93 8.93 -0.21 -2.81
C LYS A 93 9.94 -0.63 -1.75
N ASP A 94 10.65 0.34 -1.19
CA ASP A 94 11.72 0.07 -0.22
C ASP A 94 11.15 -0.51 1.09
N ASP A 95 9.97 -0.06 1.51
CA ASP A 95 9.32 -0.59 2.71
C ASP A 95 8.82 -2.03 2.51
N VAL A 96 8.27 -2.35 1.34
CA VAL A 96 7.85 -3.70 0.96
C VAL A 96 9.05 -4.63 0.88
N GLU A 97 10.13 -4.21 0.21
CA GLU A 97 11.36 -5.00 0.13
C GLU A 97 11.92 -5.28 1.53
N HIS A 98 11.98 -4.27 2.39
CA HIS A 98 12.41 -4.43 3.78
C HIS A 98 11.49 -5.39 4.55
N VAL A 99 10.17 -5.23 4.43
CA VAL A 99 9.21 -6.12 5.10
C VAL A 99 9.37 -7.56 4.63
N LEU A 100 9.54 -7.81 3.33
CA LEU A 100 9.72 -9.15 2.78
C LEU A 100 11.07 -9.80 3.15
N GLN A 101 12.06 -9.00 3.54
CA GLN A 101 13.31 -9.51 4.12
C GLN A 101 13.11 -9.92 5.58
N GLN A 102 12.39 -9.12 6.37
CA GLN A 102 12.14 -9.37 7.79
C GLN A 102 11.06 -10.45 8.04
N HIS A 103 10.13 -10.59 7.09
CA HIS A 103 8.97 -11.50 7.18
C HIS A 103 8.89 -12.39 5.93
N PRO A 104 9.78 -13.41 5.81
CA PRO A 104 9.80 -14.29 4.63
C PRO A 104 8.48 -15.00 4.35
N GLU A 105 7.65 -15.23 5.37
CA GLU A 105 6.31 -15.82 5.26
C GLU A 105 5.39 -15.00 4.35
N LEU A 106 5.57 -13.68 4.28
CA LEU A 106 4.77 -12.79 3.43
C LEU A 106 5.18 -12.83 1.95
N ARG A 107 6.33 -13.43 1.63
CA ARG A 107 6.76 -13.59 0.21
C ARG A 107 5.78 -14.45 -0.57
N LYS A 108 5.19 -15.45 0.06
CA LYS A 108 4.16 -16.29 -0.55
C LYS A 108 2.94 -15.44 -0.93
N ASN A 109 2.41 -14.66 0.01
CA ASN A 109 1.27 -13.78 -0.24
C ASN A 109 1.58 -12.77 -1.35
N TYR A 110 2.79 -12.18 -1.34
CA TYR A 110 3.20 -11.23 -2.38
C TYR A 110 3.36 -11.89 -3.75
N ALA A 111 3.87 -13.13 -3.81
CA ALA A 111 3.96 -13.88 -5.05
C ALA A 111 2.57 -14.24 -5.59
N GLU A 112 1.67 -14.74 -4.74
CA GLU A 112 0.29 -15.06 -5.10
C GLU A 112 -0.46 -13.85 -5.61
N PHE A 113 -0.33 -12.71 -4.92
CA PHE A 113 -0.87 -11.43 -5.36
C PHE A 113 -0.40 -11.04 -6.78
N LYS A 114 0.89 -11.17 -7.08
CA LYS A 114 1.42 -10.89 -8.43
C LYS A 114 0.85 -11.85 -9.48
N GLU A 115 0.63 -13.12 -9.13
CA GLU A 115 0.05 -14.09 -10.06
C GLU A 115 -1.44 -13.85 -10.30
N ILE A 116 -2.21 -13.44 -9.28
CA ILE A 116 -3.59 -12.99 -9.44
C ILE A 116 -3.64 -11.81 -10.43
N TYR A 117 -2.84 -10.78 -10.17
CA TYR A 117 -2.76 -9.61 -11.03
C TYR A 117 -2.41 -9.94 -12.50
N LYS A 118 -1.42 -10.81 -12.74
CA LYS A 118 -1.07 -11.25 -14.09
C LYS A 118 -2.24 -11.93 -14.80
N LYS A 119 -3.01 -12.76 -14.09
CA LYS A 119 -4.18 -13.46 -14.64
C LYS A 119 -5.29 -12.47 -14.99
N GLU A 120 -5.58 -11.53 -14.10
CA GLU A 120 -6.60 -10.49 -14.32
C GLU A 120 -6.24 -9.61 -15.53
N ILE A 121 -4.96 -9.21 -15.68
CA ILE A 121 -4.50 -8.49 -16.88
C ILE A 121 -4.66 -9.33 -18.14
N ALA A 122 -4.25 -10.59 -18.11
CA ALA A 122 -4.36 -11.47 -19.27
C ALA A 122 -5.82 -11.66 -19.69
N ALA A 123 -6.74 -11.78 -18.72
CA ALA A 123 -8.18 -11.87 -18.96
C ALA A 123 -8.72 -10.57 -19.59
N ALA A 124 -8.42 -9.42 -19.01
CA ALA A 124 -8.84 -8.11 -19.53
C ALA A 124 -8.29 -7.85 -20.95
N ALA A 125 -7.02 -8.17 -21.20
CA ALA A 125 -6.41 -8.03 -22.52
C ALA A 125 -7.09 -8.94 -23.56
N LYS A 126 -7.42 -10.18 -23.19
CA LYS A 126 -8.14 -11.11 -24.07
C LYS A 126 -9.53 -10.59 -24.42
N GLU A 127 -10.25 -10.05 -23.44
CA GLU A 127 -11.58 -9.47 -23.65
C GLU A 127 -11.52 -8.28 -24.61
N LEU A 128 -10.55 -7.38 -24.45
CA LEU A 128 -10.34 -6.24 -25.35
C LEU A 128 -10.04 -6.68 -26.78
N LEU A 129 -9.16 -7.68 -26.95
CA LEU A 129 -8.81 -8.22 -28.27
C LEU A 129 -9.97 -8.97 -28.93
N SER A 130 -10.85 -9.62 -28.17
CA SER A 130 -12.05 -10.27 -28.70
C SER A 130 -13.16 -9.31 -29.12
N LYS A 131 -13.09 -8.05 -28.68
CA LYS A 131 -14.05 -6.98 -29.01
C LYS A 131 -13.59 -6.10 -30.18
N GLN A 132 -12.40 -6.35 -30.74
CA GLN A 132 -11.95 -5.69 -31.97
C GLN A 132 -12.56 -6.40 -33.20
N PRO A 133 -13.30 -5.68 -34.07
CA PRO A 133 -13.94 -6.24 -35.26
C PRO A 133 -12.94 -6.64 -36.36
#